data_AF-A0AAN7ZBQ8-F1
#
_entry.id   AF-A0AAN7ZBQ8-F1
#
_cell.length_a   1.000
_cell.length_b   1.000
_cell.length_c   1.000
_cell.angle_alpha   90.00
_cell.angle_beta   90.00
_cell.angle_gamma   90.00
#
_symmetry.space_group_name_H-M   'P 1'
#
loop_
_entity.id
_entity.type
_entity.pdbx_description
1 polymer ?
#
loop_
_entity_poly.entity_id
_entity_poly.type
_entity_poly.pdbx_seq_one_letter_code
_entity_poly.pdbx_strand_id
1 'polypeptide(L)'
;MSVVVALTIPDDEYEMCMEMARPGYAALGLTNDLFSWEKEKHDSREAGLDYVFNAIWVIMKERSAPEAEAKRICRSEIKKHVLTFKKIVEETRHNFFLSQDLRTYLEAVLYSISGNLVWSIYCPRYREF
;
A
#
# COMPACT_ATOMS: atom_id res chain seq x y z
N MET A 1 1.93 7.64 19.71
CA MET A 1 2.35 8.94 19.13
C MET A 1 2.90 8.72 17.72
N SER A 2 2.27 9.28 16.69
CA SER A 2 2.88 9.34 15.35
C SER A 2 3.88 10.50 15.33
N VAL A 3 5.16 10.20 15.07
CA VAL A 3 6.27 11.14 15.34
C VAL A 3 6.29 12.34 14.39
N VAL A 4 5.77 12.19 13.16
CA VAL A 4 5.85 13.23 12.12
C VAL A 4 4.64 14.16 12.13
N VAL A 5 3.48 13.66 12.56
CA VAL A 5 2.20 14.40 12.48
C VAL A 5 1.71 14.82 13.88
N ALA A 6 2.46 14.48 14.93
CA ALA A 6 2.14 14.75 16.34
C ALA A 6 0.73 14.27 16.76
N LEU A 7 0.26 13.16 16.19
CA LEU A 7 -1.06 12.60 16.50
C LEU A 7 -0.95 11.58 17.64
N THR A 8 -1.92 11.63 18.54
CA THR A 8 -2.10 10.68 19.64
C THR A 8 -3.43 9.99 19.48
N ILE A 9 -3.38 8.80 18.88
CA ILE A 9 -4.53 7.90 18.81
C ILE A 9 -4.72 7.27 20.20
N PRO A 10 -5.90 7.35 20.81
CA PRO A 10 -6.21 6.67 22.05
C PRO A 10 -5.97 5.16 21.97
N ASP A 11 -5.50 4.54 23.06
CA ASP A 11 -5.18 3.10 23.07
C ASP A 11 -6.41 2.23 22.76
N ASP A 12 -7.60 2.65 23.19
CA ASP A 12 -8.87 1.98 22.92
C ASP A 12 -9.35 2.12 21.46
N GLU A 13 -8.83 3.11 20.73
CA GLU A 13 -9.10 3.29 19.31
C GLU A 13 -8.01 2.71 18.40
N TYR A 14 -6.86 2.30 18.95
CA TYR A 14 -5.68 1.94 18.16
C TYR A 14 -5.93 0.77 17.21
N GLU A 15 -6.46 -0.34 17.71
CA GLU A 15 -6.75 -1.53 16.90
C GLU A 15 -7.77 -1.22 15.81
N MET A 16 -8.84 -0.51 16.17
CA MET A 16 -9.85 -0.04 15.21
C MET A 16 -9.22 0.85 14.13
N CYS A 17 -8.30 1.75 14.50
CA CYS A 17 -7.58 2.57 13.55
C CYS A 17 -6.76 1.72 12.58
N MET A 18 -6.03 0.71 13.08
CA MET A 18 -5.23 -0.18 12.24
C MET A 18 -6.09 -1.00 11.29
N GLU A 19 -7.24 -1.49 11.75
CA GLU A 19 -8.21 -2.18 10.90
C GLU A 19 -8.75 -1.27 9.79
N MET A 20 -9.12 -0.03 10.11
CA MET A 20 -9.58 0.97 9.15
C MET A 20 -8.48 1.35 8.14
N ALA A 21 -7.23 1.44 8.59
CA ALA A 21 -6.07 1.78 7.77
C ALA A 21 -5.58 0.63 6.86
N ARG A 22 -5.97 -0.61 7.17
CA ARG A 22 -5.48 -1.82 6.49
C ARG A 22 -5.61 -1.79 4.96
N PRO A 23 -6.73 -1.34 4.36
CA PRO A 23 -6.81 -1.23 2.90
C PRO A 23 -5.84 -0.18 2.34
N GLY A 24 -5.55 0.89 3.08
CA GLY A 24 -4.55 1.89 2.70
C GLY A 24 -3.14 1.31 2.70
N TYR A 25 -2.78 0.51 3.71
CA TYR A 25 -1.49 -0.20 3.74
C TYR A 25 -1.35 -1.23 2.64
N ALA A 26 -2.41 -1.98 2.35
CA ALA A 26 -2.40 -2.92 1.22
C ALA A 26 -2.16 -2.19 -0.11
N ALA A 27 -2.81 -1.04 -0.33
CA ALA A 27 -2.56 -0.22 -1.52
C ALA A 27 -1.11 0.30 -1.59
N LEU A 28 -0.53 0.74 -0.48
CA LEU A 28 0.88 1.17 -0.40
C LEU A 28 1.85 0.04 -0.74
N GLY A 29 1.70 -1.12 -0.09
CA GLY A 29 2.56 -2.29 -0.32
C GLY A 29 2.47 -2.79 -1.75
N LEU A 30 1.26 -3.01 -2.26
CA LEU A 30 1.07 -3.48 -3.65
C LEU A 30 1.58 -2.48 -4.69
N THR A 31 1.44 -1.17 -4.43
CA THR A 31 2.03 -0.13 -5.29
C THR A 31 3.55 -0.24 -5.27
N ASN A 32 4.16 -0.43 -4.10
CA ASN A 32 5.60 -0.64 -3.99
C ASN A 32 6.02 -1.83 -4.85
N ASP A 33 5.43 -3.01 -4.60
CA ASP A 33 5.73 -4.26 -5.29
C ASP A 33 5.59 -4.15 -6.81
N LEU A 34 4.58 -3.41 -7.28
CA LEU A 34 4.35 -3.20 -8.71
C LEU A 34 5.49 -2.42 -9.37
N PHE A 35 5.99 -1.36 -8.73
CA PHE A 35 7.03 -0.49 -9.28
C PHE A 35 8.45 -0.99 -8.98
N SER A 36 8.65 -1.69 -7.86
CA SER A 36 9.93 -2.29 -7.48
C SER A 36 10.20 -3.64 -8.15
N TRP A 37 9.21 -4.22 -8.84
CA TRP A 37 9.27 -5.57 -9.40
C TRP A 37 10.55 -5.87 -10.21
N GLU A 38 10.92 -5.04 -11.18
CA GLU A 38 12.09 -5.34 -12.02
C GLU A 38 13.38 -5.34 -11.19
N LYS A 39 13.50 -4.38 -10.26
CA LYS A 39 14.61 -4.33 -9.32
C LYS A 39 14.67 -5.59 -8.46
N GLU A 40 13.57 -5.96 -7.81
CA GLU A 40 13.56 -7.09 -6.88
C GLU A 40 13.73 -8.43 -7.57
N LYS A 41 13.22 -8.54 -8.80
CA LYS A 41 13.45 -9.69 -9.68
C LYS A 41 14.92 -9.80 -10.09
N HIS A 42 15.57 -8.67 -10.41
CA HIS A 42 17.01 -8.64 -10.67
C HIS A 42 17.81 -9.05 -9.41
N ASP A 43 17.54 -8.41 -8.27
CA ASP A 43 18.20 -8.70 -6.99
C ASP A 43 18.05 -10.17 -6.59
N SER A 44 16.86 -10.76 -6.79
CA SER A 44 16.60 -12.18 -6.50
C SER A 44 17.39 -13.12 -7.42
N ARG A 45 17.57 -12.75 -8.69
CA ARG A 45 18.39 -13.52 -9.64
C ARG A 45 19.87 -13.47 -9.26
N GLU A 46 20.39 -12.29 -8.92
CA GLU A 46 21.76 -12.11 -8.44
C GLU A 46 22.02 -12.89 -7.14
N ALA A 47 21.02 -12.97 -6.27
CA ALA A 47 21.06 -13.77 -5.04
C ALA A 47 20.88 -15.28 -5.28
N GLY A 48 20.63 -15.73 -6.52
CA GLY A 48 20.42 -17.14 -6.85
C GLY A 48 19.11 -17.73 -6.30
N LEU A 49 18.11 -16.90 -6.02
CA LEU A 49 16.80 -17.33 -5.51
C LEU A 49 15.88 -17.80 -6.66
N ASP A 50 15.08 -18.82 -6.40
CA ASP A 50 14.05 -19.33 -7.30
C ASP A 50 12.67 -18.67 -7.10
N TYR A 51 12.57 -17.78 -6.11
CA TYR A 51 11.40 -16.96 -5.82
C TYR A 51 11.76 -15.46 -5.72
N VAL A 52 10.74 -14.62 -5.81
CA VAL A 52 10.84 -13.18 -5.55
C VAL A 52 9.82 -12.85 -4.47
N PHE A 53 10.26 -12.21 -3.38
CA PHE A 53 9.38 -11.80 -2.29
C PHE A 53 8.59 -10.55 -2.67
N ASN A 54 7.64 -10.71 -3.58
CA ASN A 54 6.87 -9.64 -4.21
C ASN A 54 5.51 -10.17 -4.67
N ALA A 55 4.45 -9.37 -4.53
CA ALA A 55 3.08 -9.73 -4.90
C ALA A 55 2.94 -10.17 -6.35
N ILE A 56 3.71 -9.62 -7.29
CA ILE A 56 3.67 -10.04 -8.70
C ILE A 56 4.04 -11.52 -8.83
N TRP A 57 5.11 -11.96 -8.16
CA TRP A 57 5.52 -13.37 -8.18
C TRP A 57 4.46 -14.26 -7.55
N VAL A 58 3.89 -13.85 -6.40
CA VAL A 58 2.82 -14.59 -5.72
C VAL A 58 1.61 -14.78 -6.65
N ILE A 59 1.15 -13.70 -7.30
CA ILE A 59 0.03 -13.74 -8.24
C ILE A 59 0.34 -14.67 -9.43
N MET A 60 1.56 -14.61 -9.98
CA MET A 60 1.97 -15.50 -11.07
C MET A 60 1.86 -16.97 -10.66
N LYS A 61 2.29 -17.32 -9.44
CA LYS A 61 2.27 -18.70 -8.94
C LYS A 61 0.86 -19.17 -8.59
N GLU A 62 0.08 -18.36 -7.90
CA GLU A 62 -1.29 -18.74 -7.48
C GLU A 62 -2.26 -18.83 -8.65
N ARG A 63 -2.08 -18.00 -9.69
CA ARG A 63 -3.00 -17.93 -10.84
C ARG A 63 -2.45 -18.60 -12.09
N SER A 64 -1.26 -19.18 -12.05
CA SER A 64 -0.53 -19.68 -13.22
C SER A 64 -0.51 -18.65 -14.36
N ALA A 65 -0.37 -17.37 -13.99
CA ALA A 65 -0.52 -16.24 -14.90
C ALA A 65 0.84 -15.74 -15.40
N PRO A 66 0.94 -15.29 -16.66
CA PRO A 66 2.13 -14.60 -17.13
C PRO A 66 2.32 -13.28 -16.38
N GLU A 67 3.57 -12.81 -16.31
CA GLU A 67 3.94 -11.61 -15.55
C GLU A 67 3.12 -10.37 -15.93
N ALA A 68 2.88 -10.16 -17.23
CA ALA A 68 2.06 -9.04 -17.70
C ALA A 68 0.64 -9.08 -17.12
N GLU A 69 0.04 -10.28 -17.02
CA GLU A 69 -1.27 -10.47 -16.44
C GLU A 69 -1.23 -10.28 -14.92
N ALA A 70 -0.22 -10.81 -14.24
CA ALA A 70 -0.02 -10.59 -12.80
C ALA A 70 0.11 -9.09 -12.45
N LYS A 71 0.83 -8.32 -13.26
CA LYS A 71 0.90 -6.85 -13.15
C LYS A 71 -0.47 -6.18 -13.36
N ARG A 72 -1.31 -6.66 -14.29
CA ARG A 72 -2.69 -6.15 -14.45
C ARG A 72 -3.56 -6.47 -13.24
N ILE A 73 -3.49 -7.70 -12.72
CA ILE A 73 -4.23 -8.13 -11.54
C ILE A 73 -3.82 -7.28 -10.33
N CYS A 74 -2.51 -7.10 -10.09
CA CYS A 74 -2.00 -6.25 -9.02
C CYS A 74 -2.51 -4.80 -9.13
N ARG A 75 -2.50 -4.20 -10.34
CA ARG A 75 -3.10 -2.87 -10.58
C ARG A 75 -4.59 -2.83 -10.25
N SER A 76 -5.33 -3.89 -10.52
CA SER A 76 -6.76 -3.99 -10.19
C SER A 76 -6.97 -4.04 -8.67
N GLU A 77 -6.18 -4.85 -7.95
CA GLU A 77 -6.26 -4.94 -6.49
C GLU A 77 -5.83 -3.63 -5.81
N ILE A 78 -4.80 -2.95 -6.30
CA ILE A 78 -4.43 -1.59 -5.83
C ILE A 78 -5.65 -0.67 -5.94
N LYS A 79 -6.29 -0.60 -7.11
CA LYS A 79 -7.48 0.26 -7.31
C LYS A 79 -8.61 -0.08 -6.34
N LYS A 80 -8.88 -1.37 -6.15
CA LYS A 80 -9.91 -1.85 -5.21
C LYS A 80 -9.61 -1.40 -3.78
N HIS A 81 -8.39 -1.61 -3.30
CA HIS A 81 -7.95 -1.18 -1.97
C HIS A 81 -8.02 0.34 -1.79
N VAL A 82 -7.60 1.12 -2.80
CA VAL A 82 -7.71 2.59 -2.78
C VAL A 82 -9.16 3.04 -2.69
N LEU A 83 -10.06 2.45 -3.48
CA LEU A 83 -11.49 2.79 -3.44
C LEU A 83 -12.13 2.43 -2.09
N THR A 84 -11.81 1.26 -1.55
CA THR A 84 -12.26 0.85 -0.21
C THR A 84 -11.75 1.81 0.85
N PHE A 85 -10.46 2.15 0.83
CA PHE A 85 -9.88 3.04 1.83
C PHE A 85 -10.45 4.46 1.74
N LYS A 86 -10.61 4.99 0.53
CA LYS A 86 -11.24 6.30 0.31
C LYS A 86 -12.64 6.36 0.91
N LYS A 87 -13.44 5.30 0.72
CA LYS A 87 -14.78 5.20 1.32
C LYS A 87 -14.72 5.22 2.85
N ILE A 88 -13.79 4.48 3.47
CA ILE A 88 -13.59 4.49 4.93
C ILE A 88 -13.24 5.90 5.43
N VAL A 89 -12.33 6.60 4.75
CA VAL A 89 -11.97 7.98 5.11
C VAL A 89 -13.19 8.93 5.01
N GLU A 90 -14.00 8.78 3.96
CA GLU A 90 -15.22 9.57 3.78
C GLU A 90 -16.27 9.31 4.88
N GLU A 91 -16.49 8.05 5.25
CA GLU A 91 -17.43 7.64 6.29
C GLU A 91 -16.98 8.08 7.69
N THR A 92 -15.66 8.06 7.96
CA THR A 92 -15.10 8.45 9.26
C THR A 92 -15.02 9.95 9.47
N ARG A 93 -14.94 10.76 8.40
CA ARG A 93 -14.78 12.23 8.47
C ARG A 93 -15.83 12.93 9.33
N HIS A 94 -17.06 12.41 9.36
CA HIS A 94 -18.17 12.99 10.13
C HIS A 94 -18.60 12.14 11.33
N ASN A 95 -17.83 11.10 11.68
CA ASN A 95 -18.12 10.26 12.83
C ASN A 95 -17.50 10.85 14.10
N PHE A 96 -18.32 11.57 14.88
CA PHE A 96 -17.89 12.21 16.13
C PHE A 96 -17.62 11.25 17.30
N PHE A 97 -17.94 9.96 17.15
CA PHE A 97 -17.53 8.94 18.12
C PHE A 97 -16.05 8.58 18.01
N LEU A 98 -15.39 8.93 16.92
CA LEU A 98 -13.96 8.74 16.72
C LEU A 98 -13.19 10.00 17.14
N SER A 99 -12.00 9.81 17.71
CA SER A 99 -11.08 10.90 17.99
C SER A 99 -10.72 11.67 16.72
N GLN A 100 -10.47 12.97 16.90
CA GLN A 100 -10.01 13.83 15.81
C GLN A 100 -8.69 13.32 15.23
N ASP A 101 -7.78 12.86 16.09
CA ASP A 101 -6.45 12.38 15.71
C ASP A 101 -6.52 11.12 14.86
N LEU A 102 -7.43 10.19 15.16
CA LEU A 102 -7.69 9.02 14.31
C LEU A 102 -8.19 9.45 12.93
N ARG A 103 -9.19 10.35 12.86
CA ARG A 103 -9.70 10.84 11.56
C ARG A 103 -8.60 11.49 10.74
N THR A 104 -7.80 12.36 11.36
CA THR A 104 -6.65 13.03 10.72
C THR A 104 -5.58 12.02 10.29
N TYR A 105 -5.35 10.97 11.07
CA TYR A 105 -4.43 9.90 10.70
C TYR A 105 -4.87 9.16 9.42
N LEU A 106 -6.15 8.78 9.31
CA LEU A 106 -6.65 8.11 8.11
C LEU A 106 -6.52 9.00 6.86
N GLU A 107 -6.75 10.31 6.98
CA GLU A 107 -6.47 11.25 5.90
C GLU A 107 -4.98 11.32 5.54
N ALA A 108 -4.08 11.30 6.53
CA ALA A 108 -2.64 11.25 6.29
C ALA A 108 -2.20 9.98 5.55
N VAL A 109 -2.79 8.83 5.84
CA VAL A 109 -2.56 7.59 5.07
C VAL A 109 -3.04 7.75 3.62
N LEU A 110 -4.17 8.44 3.39
CA LEU A 110 -4.68 8.68 2.04
C LEU A 110 -3.72 9.52 1.19
N TYR A 111 -3.10 10.55 1.79
CA TYR A 111 -2.03 11.32 1.16
C TYR A 111 -0.75 10.49 0.95
N SER A 112 -0.45 9.57 1.86
CA SER A 112 0.69 8.66 1.71
C SER A 112 0.54 7.77 0.48
N ILE A 113 -0.68 7.31 0.16
CA ILE A 113 -0.95 6.52 -1.05
C ILE A 113 -0.63 7.30 -2.31
N SER A 114 -1.13 8.54 -2.43
CA SER A 114 -0.88 9.36 -3.62
C SER A 114 0.59 9.78 -3.73
N GLY A 115 1.22 10.14 -2.60
CA GLY A 115 2.64 10.44 -2.52
C GLY A 115 3.50 9.25 -2.94
N ASN A 116 3.22 8.05 -2.42
CA ASN A 116 3.92 6.82 -2.78
C ASN A 116 3.78 6.50 -4.26
N LEU A 117 2.59 6.68 -4.85
CA LEU A 117 2.39 6.46 -6.28
C LEU A 117 3.25 7.40 -7.14
N VAL A 118 3.17 8.70 -6.88
CA VAL A 118 3.94 9.70 -7.64
C VAL A 118 5.43 9.45 -7.47
N TRP A 119 5.90 9.25 -6.24
CA TRP A 119 7.30 8.92 -5.98
C TRP A 119 7.73 7.64 -6.71
N SER A 120 6.94 6.58 -6.65
CA SER A 120 7.27 5.29 -7.30
C SER A 120 7.37 5.43 -8.83
N ILE A 121 6.58 6.30 -9.45
CA ILE A 121 6.67 6.58 -10.90
C ILE A 121 8.00 7.28 -11.25
N TYR A 122 8.46 8.21 -10.42
CA TYR A 122 9.55 9.13 -10.77
C TYR A 122 10.90 8.84 -10.10
N CYS A 123 10.94 8.06 -9.03
CA CYS A 123 12.16 7.87 -8.27
C CYS A 123 13.24 7.15 -9.09
N PRO A 124 14.52 7.55 -8.98
CA PRO A 124 15.62 6.84 -9.64
C PRO A 124 15.72 5.37 -9.21
N ARG A 125 15.35 5.08 -7.95
CA ARG A 125 15.42 3.75 -7.34
C ARG A 125 14.72 2.65 -8.16
N TYR A 126 13.67 2.95 -8.91
CA TYR A 126 12.92 1.95 -9.70
C TYR A 126 13.16 2.04 -11.21
N ARG A 127 14.14 2.84 -11.66
CA ARG A 127 14.34 3.15 -13.09
C ARG A 127 15.61 2.57 -13.72
N GLU A 128 16.50 1.97 -12.93
CA GLU A 128 17.84 1.56 -13.37
C GLU A 128 18.02 0.03 -13.53
N PHE A 129 17.00 -0.71 -13.99
CA PHE A 129 17.02 -2.18 -14.09
C PHE A 129 16.39 -2.71 -15.37
#